data_AF-A0A103DWD9-F1
#
_entry.id   AF-A0A103DWD9-F1
#
_cell.length_a   1.000
_cell.length_b   1.000
_cell.length_c   1.000
_cell.angle_alpha   90.00
_cell.angle_beta   90.00
_cell.angle_gamma   90.00
#
_symmetry.space_group_name_H-M   'P 1'
#
loop_
_entity.id
_entity.type
_entity.pdbx_description
1 polymer ?
#
loop_
_entity_poly.entity_id
_entity_poly.type
_entity_poly.pdbx_seq_one_letter_code
_entity_poly.pdbx_strand_id
1 'polypeptide(L)' 'MQSASAVEQTSQAHTPGALAPTLNDYLTSILNARVYDVARETELERARNLSARLGNDVWLKREDNQPVFSFKLRGAY' A
#
# COMPACT_ATOMS: atom_id res chain seq x y z
N MET A 1 -36.44 2.39 32.61
CA MET A 1 -36.92 2.16 31.23
C MET A 1 -36.44 3.33 30.40
N GLN A 2 -35.19 3.29 29.93
CA GLN A 2 -34.75 2.81 28.61
C GLN A 2 -35.35 3.61 27.44
N SER A 3 -34.46 3.95 26.49
CA SER A 3 -34.64 4.47 25.12
C SER A 3 -34.26 5.95 25.00
N ALA A 4 -33.34 6.41 24.15
CA ALA A 4 -32.33 5.78 23.32
C ALA A 4 -31.31 6.89 23.01
N SER A 5 -30.03 6.70 23.35
CA SER A 5 -28.96 7.60 22.89
C SER A 5 -28.70 7.29 21.43
N ALA A 6 -29.32 8.06 20.52
CA ALA A 6 -28.92 8.11 19.13
C ALA A 6 -27.49 8.66 19.08
N VAL A 7 -26.55 7.77 18.82
CA VAL A 7 -25.20 8.14 18.42
C VAL A 7 -25.34 8.78 17.04
N GLU A 8 -25.50 10.10 17.01
CA GLU A 8 -25.27 10.88 15.80
C GLU A 8 -23.81 10.67 15.41
N GLN A 9 -23.61 9.73 14.48
CA GLN A 9 -22.37 9.59 13.75
C GLN A 9 -22.10 10.93 13.09
N THR A 10 -21.18 11.67 13.71
CA THR A 10 -20.61 12.89 13.19
C THR A 10 -19.93 12.56 11.88
N SER A 11 -20.66 12.77 10.78
CA SER A 11 -20.13 12.98 9.45
C SER A 11 -19.16 14.16 9.53
N GLN A 12 -17.88 13.89 9.78
CA GLN A 12 -16.86 14.91 9.68
C GLN A 12 -16.68 15.27 8.20
N ALA A 13 -17.34 16.37 7.81
CA ALA A 13 -17.05 17.06 6.57
C ALA A 13 -15.61 17.58 6.60
N HIS A 14 -14.79 17.11 5.66
CA HIS A 14 -13.42 17.57 5.47
C HIS A 14 -13.42 18.89 4.68
N THR A 15 -13.12 20.00 5.37
CA THR A 15 -12.99 21.33 4.78
C THR A 15 -11.70 21.42 3.94
N PRO A 16 -11.76 21.85 2.66
CA PRO A 16 -10.59 21.83 1.78
C PRO A 16 -9.75 23.09 2.00
N GLY A 17 -8.68 22.94 2.80
CA GLY A 17 -7.62 23.93 2.96
C GLY A 17 -6.27 23.22 3.07
N ALA A 18 -5.74 22.76 1.93
CA ALA A 18 -4.44 22.09 1.78
C ALA A 18 -4.11 21.07 2.88
N LEU A 19 -4.93 20.03 3.01
CA LEU A 19 -4.77 18.97 3.99
C LEU A 19 -4.16 17.74 3.33
N ALA A 20 -3.17 17.13 3.99
CA ALA A 20 -2.52 15.92 3.51
C ALA A 20 -3.56 14.82 3.23
N PRO A 21 -3.38 14.02 2.16
CA PRO A 21 -4.28 12.94 1.82
C PRO A 21 -4.50 11.99 3.00
N THR A 22 -5.75 11.58 3.21
CA THR A 22 -6.10 10.59 4.22
C THR A 22 -5.69 9.19 3.78
N LEU A 23 -5.75 8.22 4.69
CA LEU A 23 -5.47 6.83 4.35
C LEU A 23 -6.45 6.27 3.29
N ASN A 24 -7.73 6.70 3.34
CA ASN A 24 -8.73 6.29 2.35
C ASN A 24 -8.43 6.87 0.97
N ASP A 25 -7.90 8.10 0.91
CA ASP A 25 -7.49 8.72 -0.35
C ASP A 25 -6.29 7.97 -0.96
N TYR A 26 -5.31 7.58 -0.13
CA TYR A 26 -4.19 6.75 -0.57
C TYR A 26 -4.64 5.37 -1.03
N LEU A 27 -5.51 4.69 -0.28
CA LEU A 27 -6.02 3.38 -0.67
C LEU A 27 -6.72 3.44 -2.03
N THR A 28 -7.60 4.44 -2.20
CA THR A 28 -8.30 4.68 -3.46
C THR A 28 -7.31 4.95 -4.60
N SER A 29 -6.28 5.76 -4.35
CA SER A 29 -5.24 6.07 -5.33
C SER A 29 -4.40 4.84 -5.71
N ILE A 30 -4.00 4.02 -4.74
CA ILE A 30 -3.22 2.79 -4.95
C ILE A 30 -4.01 1.77 -5.77
N LEU A 31 -5.29 1.55 -5.43
CA LEU A 31 -6.13 0.56 -6.11
C LEU A 31 -6.44 0.93 -7.56
N ASN A 32 -6.50 2.22 -7.87
CA ASN A 32 -6.81 2.71 -9.22
C ASN A 32 -5.56 3.06 -10.04
N ALA A 33 -4.35 2.92 -9.48
CA ALA A 33 -3.12 3.25 -10.18
C ALA A 33 -2.86 2.27 -11.33
N ARG A 34 -2.50 2.81 -12.51
CA ARG A 34 -2.23 2.03 -13.73
C ARG A 34 -0.78 1.53 -13.80
N VAL A 35 -0.23 1.10 -12.67
CA VAL A 35 1.18 0.69 -12.57
C VAL A 35 1.51 -0.50 -13.47
N TYR A 36 0.52 -1.33 -13.81
CA TYR A 36 0.70 -2.55 -14.59
C TYR A 36 0.84 -2.33 -16.10
N ASP A 37 0.59 -1.10 -16.57
CA ASP A 37 0.87 -0.73 -17.97
C ASP A 37 2.38 -0.75 -18.26
N VAL A 38 3.20 -0.54 -17.21
CA VAL A 38 4.67 -0.49 -17.32
C VAL A 38 5.40 -1.49 -16.43
N ALA A 39 4.79 -1.94 -15.33
CA ALA A 39 5.40 -2.84 -14.36
C ALA A 39 4.70 -4.21 -14.32
N ARG A 40 5.43 -5.25 -13.92
CA ARG A 40 4.83 -6.56 -13.63
C ARG A 40 4.74 -6.81 -12.13
N GLU A 41 3.96 -7.81 -11.72
CA GLU A 41 4.13 -8.39 -10.39
C GLU A 41 5.47 -9.13 -10.34
N THR A 42 6.32 -8.76 -9.38
CA THR A 42 7.64 -9.38 -9.20
C THR A 42 7.58 -10.49 -8.16
N GLU A 43 8.57 -11.37 -8.22
CA GLU A 43 8.64 -12.58 -7.41
C GLU A 43 8.77 -12.23 -5.92
N LEU A 44 8.11 -13.01 -5.06
CA LEU A 44 8.35 -13.03 -3.62
C LEU A 44 9.16 -14.28 -3.29
N GLU A 45 10.47 -14.12 -3.14
CA GLU A 45 11.42 -15.22 -3.03
C GLU A 45 11.87 -15.44 -1.58
N ARG A 46 11.89 -16.69 -1.12
CA ARG A 46 12.41 -17.01 0.21
C ARG A 46 13.93 -16.99 0.23
N ALA A 47 14.52 -16.13 1.07
CA ALA A 47 15.96 -16.06 1.27
C ALA A 47 16.43 -17.17 2.22
N ARG A 48 16.58 -18.40 1.72
CA ARG A 48 16.86 -19.61 2.54
C ARG A 48 18.03 -19.45 3.49
N ASN A 49 19.19 -18.99 3.00
CA ASN A 49 20.40 -18.86 3.80
C ASN A 49 20.25 -17.78 4.88
N LEU A 50 19.64 -16.65 4.54
CA LEU A 50 19.40 -15.55 5.49
C LEU A 50 18.37 -15.95 6.55
N SER A 51 17.33 -16.68 6.13
CA SER A 51 16.29 -17.21 7.02
C SER A 51 16.89 -18.16 8.05
N ALA A 52 17.71 -19.12 7.59
CA ALA A 52 18.42 -20.06 8.46
C ALA A 52 19.37 -19.32 9.42
N ARG A 53 20.11 -18.32 8.92
CA ARG A 53 21.05 -17.54 9.74
C ARG A 53 20.35 -16.72 10.83
N LEU A 54 19.18 -16.16 10.54
CA LEU A 54 18.44 -15.30 11.46
C LEU A 54 17.40 -16.05 12.30
N GLY A 55 17.18 -17.33 12.03
CA GLY A 55 16.12 -18.11 12.68
C GLY A 55 14.71 -17.58 12.41
N ASN A 56 14.50 -16.90 11.28
CA ASN A 56 13.24 -16.24 10.93
C ASN A 56 12.93 -16.43 9.43
N ASP A 57 11.65 -16.31 9.05
CA ASP A 57 11.27 -16.37 7.64
C ASP A 57 11.52 -15.03 6.93
N VAL A 58 12.60 -14.99 6.15
CA VAL A 58 12.98 -13.81 5.37
C VAL A 58 12.61 -14.01 3.91
N TRP A 59 11.84 -13.05 3.40
CA TRP A 59 11.36 -13.01 2.02
C TRP A 59 11.85 -11.75 1.32
N LEU A 60 12.14 -11.86 0.02
CA LEU A 60 12.62 -10.78 -0.82
C LEU A 60 11.57 -10.50 -1.90
N LYS A 61 11.09 -9.26 -1.97
CA LYS A 61 10.30 -8.79 -3.10
C LYS A 61 11.24 -8.31 -4.20
N ARG A 62 11.27 -9.02 -5.33
CA ARG A 62 12.27 -8.85 -6.40
C ARG A 62 11.95 -7.69 -7.35
N GLU A 63 11.75 -6.47 -6.83
CA GLU A 63 11.52 -5.28 -7.67
C GLU A 63 12.72 -4.91 -8.58
N ASP A 64 13.88 -5.51 -8.34
CA ASP A 64 15.04 -5.48 -9.24
C ASP A 64 14.78 -6.21 -10.57
N ASN A 65 13.80 -7.12 -10.64
CA ASN A 65 13.47 -7.85 -11.86
C ASN A 65 12.56 -7.07 -12.83
N GLN A 66 12.22 -5.82 -12.50
CA GLN A 66 11.51 -4.92 -13.41
C GLN A 66 12.39 -4.50 -14.60
N PRO A 67 11.82 -4.02 -15.71
CA PRO A 67 12.59 -3.60 -16.89
C PRO A 67 13.64 -2.51 -16.63
N VAL A 68 13.45 -1.70 -15.59
CA VAL A 68 14.39 -0.62 -15.19
C VAL A 68 15.18 -0.96 -13.92
N PHE A 69 15.25 -2.25 -13.56
CA PHE A 69 15.99 -2.79 -12.42
C PHE A 69 15.67 -2.16 -11.06
N SER A 70 14.50 -1.53 -10.93
CA SER A 70 14.03 -0.93 -9.69
C SER A 70 12.53 -0.70 -9.71
N PHE A 71 11.94 -0.44 -8.53
CA PHE A 71 10.51 -0.17 -8.37
C PHE A 71 10.05 1.19 -8.94
N LYS A 72 10.99 2.08 -9.32
CA LYS A 72 10.70 3.51 -9.55
C LYS A 72 9.69 3.76 -10.67
N LEU A 73 9.62 2.88 -11.67
CA LEU A 73 8.66 3.01 -12.77
C LEU A 73 7.20 3.04 -12.31
N ARG A 74 6.88 2.42 -11.17
CA ARG A 74 5.49 2.36 -10.65
C ARG A 74 4.95 3.72 -10.20
N GLY A 75 5.83 4.62 -9.75
CA GLY A 75 5.43 5.94 -9.26
C GLY A 75 5.75 7.09 -10.22
N ALA A 76 6.62 6.84 -11.20
CA ALA A 76 6.96 7.83 -12.22
C ALA A 76 5.98 7.84 -13.42
N TYR A 77 5.20 6.78 -13.58
CA TYR A 77 4.19 6.60 -14.62
C TYR A 77 2.81 7.03 -14.11
#